data_AF-A0A966UCX6-F1
#
_entry.id   AF-A0A966UCX6-F1
#
_cell.length_a   1.000
_cell.length_b   1.000
_cell.length_c   1.000
_cell.angle_alpha   90.00
_cell.angle_beta   90.00
_cell.angle_gamma   90.00
#
_symmetry.space_group_name_H-M   'P 1'
#
loop_
_entity.id
_entity.type
_entity.pdbx_description
1 polymer ?
#
loop_
_entity_poly.entity_id
_entity_poly.type
_entity_poly.pdbx_seq_one_letter_code
_entity_poly.pdbx_strand_id
1 'polypeptide(L)'
;DDSLDVVGVHLVSGLAGSLLVGVFASSAAPAGVDGLLYGGGADQLIKQAIACVAVIGYCFIVTFLLGKILDKTIGIRVKREEEIAGVDLVYHAESAYELGGVFKGGR
;
A
#
# COMPACT_ATOMS: atom_id res chain seq x y z
N ASP A 1 -9.19 7.27 -6.46
CA ASP A 1 -8.00 8.09 -6.29
C ASP A 1 -7.02 7.27 -5.47
N ASP A 2 -5.84 7.04 -6.02
CA ASP A 2 -4.71 6.43 -5.32
C ASP A 2 -3.70 7.55 -5.11
N SER A 3 -3.91 8.33 -4.06
CA SER A 3 -3.40 9.70 -3.97
C SER A 3 -1.87 9.81 -4.03
N LEU A 4 -1.15 8.71 -3.79
CA LEU A 4 0.32 8.63 -3.81
C LEU A 4 0.82 7.47 -4.70
N ASP A 5 0.02 6.97 -5.64
CA ASP A 5 0.35 5.85 -6.53
C ASP A 5 0.80 4.58 -5.78
N VAL A 6 0.21 4.30 -4.61
CA VAL A 6 0.57 3.15 -3.76
C VAL A 6 0.31 1.83 -4.49
N VAL A 7 -0.76 1.74 -5.27
CA VAL A 7 -1.11 0.56 -6.07
C VAL A 7 -0.04 0.34 -7.15
N GLY A 8 0.34 1.39 -7.87
CA GLY A 8 1.35 1.29 -8.93
C GLY A 8 2.73 0.93 -8.38
N VAL A 9 3.18 1.64 -7.35
CA VAL A 9 4.54 1.48 -6.82
C VAL A 9 4.67 0.26 -5.93
N HIS A 10 3.68 -0.09 -5.11
CA HIS A 10 3.82 -1.20 -4.15
C HIS A 10 3.14 -2.48 -4.61
N LEU A 11 1.88 -2.43 -5.07
CA LEU A 11 1.17 -3.65 -5.48
C LEU A 11 1.77 -4.23 -6.78
N VAL A 12 1.90 -3.41 -7.83
CA VAL A 12 2.39 -3.90 -9.13
C VAL A 12 3.87 -4.30 -9.05
N SER A 13 4.73 -3.47 -8.49
CA SER A 13 6.17 -3.81 -8.37
C SER A 13 6.39 -5.00 -7.42
N GLY A 14 5.63 -5.09 -6.32
CA GLY A 14 5.70 -6.19 -5.37
C GLY A 14 5.23 -7.52 -5.97
N LEU A 15 4.15 -7.50 -6.75
CA LEU A 15 3.67 -8.68 -7.49
C LEU A 15 4.70 -9.13 -8.52
N ALA A 16 5.21 -8.19 -9.33
CA ALA A 16 6.23 -8.48 -10.32
C ALA A 16 7.48 -9.07 -9.66
N GLY A 17 8.02 -8.42 -8.63
CA GLY A 17 9.20 -8.88 -7.89
C GLY A 17 9.01 -10.29 -7.29
N SER A 18 7.86 -10.54 -6.66
CA SER A 18 7.56 -11.84 -6.05
C SER A 18 7.50 -12.97 -7.09
N LEU A 19 6.87 -12.73 -8.24
CA LEU A 19 6.83 -13.70 -9.35
C LEU A 19 8.22 -13.91 -9.96
N LEU A 20 9.02 -12.84 -10.08
CA LEU A 20 10.38 -12.92 -10.61
C LEU A 20 11.33 -13.74 -9.73
N VAL A 21 11.07 -13.86 -8.42
CA VAL A 21 11.77 -14.85 -7.58
C VAL A 21 11.53 -16.27 -8.10
N GLY A 22 10.32 -16.59 -8.58
CA GLY A 22 10.01 -17.86 -9.22
C GLY A 22 10.82 -18.16 -10.48
N VAL A 23 11.26 -17.11 -11.18
CA VAL A 23 12.01 -17.20 -12.43
C VAL A 23 13.52 -17.24 -12.17
N PHE A 24 14.00 -16.35 -11.31
CA PHE A 24 15.42 -16.03 -11.15
C PHE A 24 16.04 -16.50 -9.82
N ALA A 25 15.30 -17.19 -8.94
CA ALA A 25 15.90 -17.76 -7.73
C ALA A 25 17.08 -18.67 -8.09
N SER A 26 18.10 -18.66 -7.25
CA SER A 26 19.28 -19.50 -7.41
C SER A 26 19.62 -20.17 -6.08
N SER A 27 20.03 -21.44 -6.15
CA SER A 27 20.51 -22.21 -5.00
C SER A 27 21.77 -21.63 -4.33
N ALA A 28 22.46 -20.70 -4.99
CA ALA A 28 23.53 -19.91 -4.39
C ALA A 28 23.04 -18.81 -3.42
N ALA A 29 21.76 -18.43 -3.48
CA ALA A 29 21.16 -17.50 -2.55
C ALA A 29 20.77 -18.21 -1.24
N PRO A 30 20.54 -17.48 -0.12
CA PRO A 30 20.24 -18.07 1.18
C PRO A 30 19.05 -19.04 1.21
N ALA A 31 18.10 -18.90 0.29
CA ALA A 31 16.94 -19.78 0.18
C ALA A 31 17.29 -21.19 -0.35
N GLY A 32 18.44 -21.37 -1.04
CA GLY A 32 18.89 -22.67 -1.52
C GLY A 32 18.00 -23.33 -2.57
N VAL A 33 17.17 -22.55 -3.28
CA VAL A 33 16.21 -23.05 -4.28
C VAL A 33 16.51 -22.42 -5.64
N ASP A 34 16.53 -23.24 -6.69
CA ASP A 34 16.62 -22.78 -8.07
C ASP A 34 15.24 -22.43 -8.63
N GLY A 35 15.17 -21.32 -9.37
CA GLY A 35 14.00 -20.89 -10.13
C GLY A 35 13.97 -21.50 -11.52
N LEU A 36 12.99 -21.05 -12.31
CA LEU A 36 12.73 -21.59 -13.64
C LEU A 36 13.95 -21.57 -14.57
N LEU A 37 14.72 -20.48 -14.57
CA LEU A 37 15.89 -20.34 -15.46
C LEU A 37 17.16 -21.03 -14.93
N TYR A 38 17.14 -21.53 -13.70
CA TYR A 38 18.25 -22.22 -13.06
C TYR A 38 18.01 -23.73 -12.92
N GLY A 39 16.96 -24.26 -13.58
CA GLY A 39 16.69 -25.71 -13.62
C GLY A 39 15.82 -26.24 -12.48
N GLY A 40 15.29 -25.38 -11.60
CA GLY A 40 14.40 -25.80 -10.51
C GLY A 40 12.95 -26.10 -10.94
N GLY A 41 12.65 -25.97 -12.24
CA GLY A 41 11.31 -26.19 -12.79
C GLY A 41 10.32 -25.09 -12.37
N ALA A 42 9.03 -25.41 -12.45
CA ALA A 42 7.95 -24.44 -12.19
C ALA A 42 7.55 -24.32 -10.71
N ASP A 43 8.09 -25.17 -9.82
CA ASP A 43 7.65 -25.28 -8.42
C ASP A 43 7.76 -23.93 -7.68
N GLN A 44 8.90 -23.26 -7.76
CA GLN A 44 9.08 -21.97 -7.09
C GLN A 44 8.17 -20.87 -7.66
N LEU A 45 7.95 -20.85 -8.98
CA LEU A 45 7.04 -19.90 -9.61
C LEU A 45 5.59 -20.12 -9.19
N ILE A 46 5.14 -21.38 -9.10
CA ILE A 46 3.81 -21.74 -8.62
C ILE A 46 3.63 -21.32 -7.16
N LYS A 47 4.62 -21.59 -6.30
CA LYS A 47 4.61 -21.16 -4.89
C LYS A 47 4.45 -19.65 -4.77
N GLN A 48 5.22 -18.88 -5.55
CA GLN A 48 5.11 -17.42 -5.53
C GLN A 48 3.78 -16.91 -6.08
N ALA A 49 3.24 -17.53 -7.13
CA ALA A 49 1.91 -17.17 -7.65
C ALA A 49 0.81 -17.40 -6.62
N ILE A 50 0.82 -18.56 -5.94
CA ILE A 50 -0.12 -18.88 -4.86
C ILE A 50 0.01 -17.87 -3.71
N ALA A 51 1.24 -17.58 -3.28
CA ALA A 51 1.51 -16.61 -2.22
C ALA A 51 0.96 -15.21 -2.59
N CYS A 52 1.21 -14.73 -3.80
CA CYS A 52 0.70 -13.46 -4.29
C CYS A 52 -0.83 -13.40 -4.25
N VAL A 53 -1.52 -14.42 -4.80
CA VAL A 53 -3.00 -14.46 -4.81
C VAL A 53 -3.56 -14.52 -3.39
N ALA A 54 -2.95 -15.32 -2.51
CA ALA A 54 -3.37 -15.44 -1.12
C ALA A 54 -3.24 -14.10 -0.37
N VAL A 55 -2.09 -13.42 -0.50
CA VAL A 55 -1.84 -12.14 0.16
C VAL A 55 -2.75 -11.04 -0.41
N ILE A 56 -2.90 -10.95 -1.74
CA ILE A 56 -3.81 -9.97 -2.36
C ILE A 56 -5.25 -10.19 -1.88
N GLY A 57 -5.72 -11.44 -1.90
CA GLY A 57 -7.07 -11.79 -1.46
C GLY A 57 -7.29 -11.44 0.01
N TYR A 58 -6.38 -11.84 0.89
CA TYR A 58 -6.47 -11.52 2.32
C TYR A 58 -6.46 -10.01 2.57
N CYS A 59 -5.45 -9.30 2.04
CA CYS A 59 -5.30 -7.86 2.26
C CYS A 59 -6.50 -7.07 1.72
N PHE A 60 -6.99 -7.40 0.52
CA PHE A 60 -8.17 -6.73 -0.04
C PHE A 60 -9.42 -6.99 0.79
N ILE A 61 -9.73 -8.25 1.10
CA ILE A 61 -10.97 -8.61 1.82
C ILE A 61 -10.96 -8.00 3.22
N VAL A 62 -9.88 -8.21 3.98
CA VAL A 62 -9.81 -7.75 5.38
C VAL A 62 -9.80 -6.23 5.44
N THR A 63 -9.01 -5.55 4.61
CA THR A 63 -8.97 -4.08 4.59
C THR A 63 -10.29 -3.49 4.13
N PHE A 64 -10.94 -4.08 3.13
CA PHE A 64 -12.26 -3.63 2.67
C PHE A 64 -13.31 -3.75 3.77
N LEU A 65 -13.36 -4.90 4.47
CA LEU A 65 -14.31 -5.12 5.57
C LEU A 65 -14.06 -4.13 6.72
N LEU A 66 -12.82 -3.98 7.15
CA LEU A 66 -12.46 -3.03 8.21
C LEU A 66 -12.79 -1.59 7.80
N GLY A 67 -12.42 -1.18 6.59
CA GLY A 67 -12.74 0.13 6.04
C GLY A 67 -14.24 0.39 6.02
N LYS A 68 -15.05 -0.59 5.58
CA LYS A 68 -16.52 -0.48 5.58
C LYS A 68 -17.13 -0.43 6.97
N ILE A 69 -16.58 -1.17 7.94
CA ILE A 69 -17.02 -1.12 9.33
C ILE A 69 -16.77 0.28 9.88
N LEU A 70 -15.54 0.78 9.76
CA LEU A 70 -15.15 2.09 10.27
C LEU A 70 -15.96 3.22 9.60
N ASP A 71 -16.15 3.15 8.28
CA ASP A 71 -16.94 4.12 7.52
C ASP A 71 -18.39 4.19 8.01
N LYS A 72 -18.99 3.06 8.38
CA LYS A 72 -20.36 3.00 8.92
C LYS A 72 -20.47 3.38 10.38
N THR A 73 -19.43 3.20 11.18
CA THR A 73 -19.49 3.46 12.63
C THR A 73 -19.06 4.86 12.99
N ILE A 74 -17.90 5.30 12.49
CA ILE A 74 -17.28 6.58 12.87
C ILE A 74 -17.00 7.49 11.68
N GLY A 75 -17.01 6.94 10.46
CA GLY A 75 -16.55 7.63 9.26
C GLY A 75 -15.01 7.65 9.17
N ILE A 76 -14.45 7.27 8.03
CA ILE A 76 -12.98 7.25 7.82
C ILE A 76 -12.46 8.50 7.10
N ARG A 77 -13.35 9.27 6.46
CA ARG A 77 -12.99 10.47 5.68
C ARG A 77 -13.45 11.71 6.44
N VAL A 78 -12.61 12.73 6.46
CA VAL A 78 -12.96 14.07 6.95
C VAL A 78 -14.11 14.66 6.13
N LYS A 79 -14.87 15.60 6.71
CA LYS A 79 -15.97 16.25 5.98
C LYS A 79 -15.41 17.06 4.81
N ARG A 80 -16.22 17.27 3.77
CA ARG A 80 -15.79 17.99 2.57
C ARG A 80 -15.35 19.43 2.87
N GLU A 81 -16.07 20.12 3.74
CA GLU A 81 -15.75 21.50 4.13
C GLU A 81 -14.41 21.55 4.87
N GLU A 82 -14.14 20.55 5.72
CA GLU A 82 -12.91 20.40 6.49
C GLU A 82 -11.73 20.01 5.58
N GLU A 83 -11.96 19.15 4.59
CA GLU A 83 -10.97 18.79 3.56
C GLU A 83 -10.54 20.00 2.74
N ILE A 84 -11.48 20.89 2.39
CA ILE A 84 -11.21 22.13 1.64
C ILE A 84 -10.48 23.17 2.52
N ALA A 85 -10.87 23.29 3.80
CA ALA A 85 -10.24 24.21 4.74
C ALA A 85 -8.78 23.83 5.08
N GLY A 86 -8.43 22.55 4.92
CA GLY A 86 -7.12 21.99 5.24
C GLY A 86 -7.16 21.22 6.56
N VAL A 87 -6.75 19.95 6.50
CA VAL A 87 -6.82 19.02 7.65
C VAL A 87 -5.94 19.50 8.81
N ASP A 88 -4.78 20.07 8.52
CA ASP A 88 -3.87 20.64 9.53
C ASP A 88 -4.55 21.73 10.37
N LEU A 89 -5.28 22.65 9.72
CA LEU A 89 -5.99 23.72 10.41
C LEU A 89 -7.15 23.21 11.24
N VAL A 90 -7.94 22.27 10.70
CA VAL A 90 -9.17 21.80 11.34
C VAL A 90 -8.90 20.83 12.49
N TYR A 91 -7.94 19.92 12.33
CA TYR A 91 -7.69 18.83 13.27
C TYR A 91 -6.47 19.06 14.16
N HIS A 92 -5.52 19.90 13.73
CA HIS A 92 -4.28 20.16 14.44
C HIS A 92 -4.12 21.63 14.86
N ALA A 93 -5.04 22.53 14.46
CA ALA A 93 -5.02 23.96 14.77
C ALA A 93 -3.69 24.65 14.38
N GLU A 94 -3.00 24.11 13.38
CA GLU A 94 -1.68 24.57 12.94
C GLU A 94 -1.61 24.73 11.42
N SER A 95 -0.55 25.39 10.96
CA SER A 95 -0.18 25.45 9.54
C SER A 95 1.15 24.74 9.36
N ALA A 96 1.26 23.87 8.35
CA ALA A 96 2.54 23.22 8.01
C ALA A 96 3.67 24.23 7.72
N TYR A 97 3.31 25.43 7.24
CA TYR A 97 4.27 26.50 6.94
C TYR A 97 3.75 27.86 7.41
N GLU A 98 4.58 28.62 8.12
CA GLU A 98 4.38 30.06 8.32
C GLU A 98 5.03 30.83 7.18
N LEU A 99 4.37 30.84 6.02
CA LEU A 99 4.72 31.78 4.95
C LEU A 99 4.30 33.18 5.44
N GLY A 100 5.28 33.90 6.01
CA GLY A 100 5.07 35.22 6.60
C GLY A 100 4.25 36.12 5.70
N GLY A 101 2.99 36.35 6.07
CA GLY A 101 2.15 37.35 5.42
C GLY A 101 0.63 37.13 5.38
N VAL A 102 0.07 35.92 5.55
CA VAL A 102 -1.37 35.73 5.23
C VAL A 102 -2.27 35.21 6.36
N PHE A 103 -1.78 34.60 7.43
CA PHE A 103 -2.66 34.22 8.55
C PHE A 103 -2.01 34.50 9.91
N LYS A 104 -2.43 35.59 10.56
CA LYS A 104 -2.36 35.68 12.02
C LYS A 104 -3.56 34.91 12.55
N GLY A 105 -3.32 33.70 13.06
CA GLY A 105 -4.29 32.99 13.89
C GLY A 105 -4.75 33.92 15.02
N GLY A 106 -6.05 34.21 15.03
CA GLY A 106 -6.69 34.86 16.15
C GLY A 106 -6.68 33.94 17.36
N ARG A 107 -6.39 34.54 18.52
CA ARG A 107 -6.38 33.91 19.85
C ARG A 107 -7.58 33.04 20.14
#